data_AF-A0A2U1L8S6-F1
#
_entry.id   AF-A0A2U1L8S6-F1
#
_cell.length_a   1.000
_cell.length_b   1.000
_cell.length_c   1.000
_cell.angle_alpha   90.00
_cell.angle_beta   90.00
_cell.angle_gamma   90.00
#
_symmetry.space_group_name_H-M   'P 1'
#
loop_
_entity.id
_entity.type
_entity.pdbx_description
1 polymer ?
#
loop_
_entity_poly.entity_id
_entity_poly.type
_entity_poly.pdbx_seq_one_letter_code
_entity_poly.pdbx_strand_id
1 'polypeptide(L)'
;MYDNPGPGGPRQPATTPQTPFGNPFYGASSGLIRGGLGAYGEKILGSSSEYVQSNISRYFSDPQYYFQVNDHYVRNKLKVVLFPFLHRGHWTRITEPVGGRLSYKPPIYDINAPDLYIPLMAFGTYVVLAGFSLGLQGKFTPEALNWLFMKGIVGWFLQVSLLKMSLFSLGGAEAPLLDIVAYAGYAFTGLCVAVLGRIIVSYSYYFLMPWTCLCMGIFLVKTMKRVLFSEVRSFDSSRHHYLLLFIALAQFPLFVWLGNISVNWLF
;
A
#
# COMPACT_ATOMS: atom_id res chain seq x y z
N MET A 1 -78.03 -3.55 -2.75
CA MET A 1 -77.93 -3.08 -4.15
C MET A 1 -76.47 -2.76 -4.41
N TYR A 2 -75.90 -3.42 -5.42
CA TYR A 2 -74.55 -3.21 -5.92
C TYR A 2 -74.40 -1.79 -6.46
N ASP A 3 -73.21 -1.20 -6.34
CA ASP A 3 -72.45 -0.71 -7.50
C ASP A 3 -71.04 -0.23 -7.12
N ASN A 4 -70.08 -0.63 -7.94
CA ASN A 4 -68.64 -0.48 -7.79
C ASN A 4 -68.13 0.54 -8.83
N PRO A 5 -67.33 1.57 -8.49
CA PRO A 5 -66.66 2.39 -9.50
C PRO A 5 -65.18 2.04 -9.62
N GLY A 6 -64.75 1.78 -10.87
CA GLY A 6 -63.36 1.52 -11.27
C GLY A 6 -62.43 2.74 -11.23
N PRO A 7 -61.13 2.53 -11.55
CA PRO A 7 -60.06 3.48 -11.19
C PRO A 7 -59.89 4.62 -12.19
N GLY A 8 -59.61 5.81 -11.64
CA GLY A 8 -59.40 7.06 -12.36
C GLY A 8 -58.09 7.10 -13.16
N GLY A 9 -58.19 7.57 -14.40
CA GLY A 9 -57.06 8.07 -15.18
C GLY A 9 -56.84 9.56 -14.94
N PRO A 10 -55.59 10.06 -14.92
CA PRO A 10 -55.32 11.48 -14.70
C PRO A 10 -55.50 12.33 -15.97
N ARG A 11 -56.27 13.41 -15.83
CA ARG A 11 -56.43 14.54 -16.77
C ARG A 11 -55.28 15.54 -16.58
N GLN A 12 -54.68 16.00 -17.67
CA GLN A 12 -53.78 17.16 -17.72
C GLN A 12 -54.55 18.47 -17.47
N PRO A 13 -53.85 19.53 -17.01
CA PRO A 13 -54.09 20.85 -17.59
C PRO A 13 -52.83 21.57 -18.10
N ALA A 14 -53.10 22.56 -18.95
CA ALA A 14 -52.24 23.24 -19.91
C ALA A 14 -51.28 24.33 -19.36
N THR A 15 -50.29 24.62 -20.21
CA THR A 15 -49.41 25.81 -20.38
C THR A 15 -50.15 27.15 -20.21
N THR A 16 -49.61 28.32 -19.81
CA THR A 16 -48.30 29.04 -19.84
C THR A 16 -48.49 30.34 -18.97
N PRO A 17 -47.54 31.31 -18.70
CA PRO A 17 -46.51 31.86 -19.59
C PRO A 17 -45.13 32.22 -19.00
N GLN A 18 -44.23 32.48 -19.94
CA GLN A 18 -42.84 32.88 -19.83
C GLN A 18 -42.68 34.34 -19.35
N THR A 19 -41.64 34.60 -18.55
CA THR A 19 -41.07 35.95 -18.35
C THR A 19 -39.72 36.06 -19.08
N PRO A 20 -39.45 37.15 -19.83
CA PRO A 20 -38.39 37.14 -20.84
C PRO A 20 -37.24 38.12 -20.50
N PHE A 21 -36.20 37.74 -19.77
CA PHE A 21 -34.94 38.51 -19.75
C PHE A 21 -33.71 37.67 -19.33
N GLY A 22 -32.73 37.54 -20.25
CA GLY A 22 -31.29 37.54 -19.94
C GLY A 22 -30.50 36.21 -19.93
N ASN A 23 -29.90 35.80 -21.06
CA ASN A 23 -28.45 35.94 -21.33
C ASN A 23 -27.97 35.06 -22.52
N PRO A 24 -27.22 35.61 -23.51
CA PRO A 24 -26.94 34.95 -24.79
C PRO A 24 -25.54 34.30 -24.88
N PHE A 25 -25.26 33.28 -24.06
CA PHE A 25 -23.94 32.60 -24.11
C PHE A 25 -23.95 31.07 -24.15
N TYR A 26 -25.08 30.44 -24.48
CA TYR A 26 -25.21 28.97 -24.57
C TYR A 26 -25.61 28.46 -25.96
N GLY A 27 -25.19 29.17 -27.02
CA GLY A 27 -25.49 28.81 -28.40
C GLY A 27 -24.23 28.52 -29.21
N ALA A 28 -23.66 27.32 -29.08
CA ALA A 28 -22.95 26.60 -30.16
C ALA A 28 -22.16 25.40 -29.60
N SER A 29 -22.77 24.21 -29.61
CA SER A 29 -22.09 22.91 -29.84
C SER A 29 -22.96 21.68 -29.54
N SER A 30 -24.15 21.83 -28.94
CA SER A 30 -24.96 20.67 -28.49
C SER A 30 -25.81 19.99 -29.58
N GLY A 31 -25.61 20.30 -30.87
CA GLY A 31 -26.53 19.88 -31.93
C GLY A 31 -26.12 18.68 -32.80
N LEU A 32 -24.84 18.30 -32.85
CA LEU A 32 -24.36 17.39 -33.91
C LEU A 32 -23.98 15.97 -33.45
N ILE A 33 -24.05 15.66 -32.15
CA ILE A 33 -23.69 14.33 -31.61
C ILE A 33 -24.85 13.74 -30.81
N ARG A 34 -26.04 13.62 -31.42
CA ARG A 34 -27.19 12.97 -30.73
C ARG A 34 -28.09 12.12 -31.62
N GLY A 35 -27.64 11.79 -32.84
CA GLY A 35 -28.50 11.16 -33.86
C GLY A 35 -28.46 9.64 -33.98
N GLY A 36 -27.39 8.94 -33.60
CA GLY A 36 -27.30 7.49 -33.90
C GLY A 36 -26.29 6.66 -33.11
N LEU A 37 -25.49 7.29 -32.25
CA LEU A 37 -24.44 6.63 -31.45
C LEU A 37 -24.69 6.68 -29.93
N GLY A 38 -25.79 7.29 -29.48
CA GLY A 38 -26.06 7.54 -28.05
C GLY A 38 -26.36 6.27 -27.26
N ALA A 39 -27.32 5.45 -27.69
CA ALA A 39 -27.79 4.31 -26.89
C ALA A 39 -26.79 3.14 -26.77
N TYR A 40 -25.88 3.00 -27.75
CA TYR A 40 -24.81 2.00 -27.72
C TYR A 40 -23.48 2.59 -27.23
N GLY A 41 -23.23 3.88 -27.47
CA GLY A 41 -22.06 4.60 -26.95
C GLY A 41 -22.08 4.73 -25.43
N GLU A 42 -23.24 4.96 -24.81
CA GLU A 42 -23.38 5.02 -23.34
C GLU A 42 -23.14 3.66 -22.68
N LYS A 43 -23.53 2.55 -23.32
CA LYS A 43 -23.26 1.20 -22.82
C LYS A 43 -21.80 0.79 -22.99
N ILE A 44 -21.13 1.19 -24.07
CA ILE A 44 -19.72 0.88 -24.29
C ILE A 44 -18.83 1.78 -23.42
N LEU A 45 -19.09 3.10 -23.32
CA LEU A 45 -18.37 4.00 -22.41
C LEU A 45 -18.67 3.72 -20.93
N GLY A 46 -19.92 3.44 -20.58
CA GLY A 46 -20.34 3.06 -19.23
C GLY A 46 -19.69 1.75 -18.81
N SER A 47 -19.80 0.71 -19.64
CA SER A 47 -19.15 -0.59 -19.39
C SER A 47 -17.63 -0.47 -19.35
N SER A 48 -16.98 0.29 -20.23
CA SER A 48 -15.53 0.47 -20.16
C SER A 48 -15.10 1.24 -18.91
N SER A 49 -15.83 2.28 -18.50
CA SER A 49 -15.51 3.04 -17.27
C SER A 49 -15.72 2.21 -16.02
N GLU A 50 -16.81 1.44 -15.90
CA GLU A 50 -17.06 0.57 -14.74
C GLU A 50 -16.11 -0.63 -14.69
N TYR A 51 -15.70 -1.18 -15.84
CA TYR A 51 -14.68 -2.24 -15.90
C TYR A 51 -13.26 -1.70 -15.62
N VAL A 52 -12.91 -0.53 -16.13
CA VAL A 52 -11.63 0.14 -15.83
C VAL A 52 -11.60 0.56 -14.37
N GLN A 53 -12.68 1.13 -13.83
CA GLN A 53 -12.77 1.54 -12.44
C GLN A 53 -12.77 0.33 -11.48
N SER A 54 -13.44 -0.77 -11.82
CA SER A 54 -13.44 -1.99 -11.00
C SER A 54 -12.11 -2.76 -11.05
N ASN A 55 -11.40 -2.75 -12.18
CA ASN A 55 -10.05 -3.31 -12.26
C ASN A 55 -9.00 -2.39 -11.63
N ILE A 56 -9.04 -1.08 -11.90
CA ILE A 56 -8.10 -0.11 -11.30
C ILE A 56 -8.27 -0.06 -9.78
N SER A 57 -9.50 -0.04 -9.25
CA SER A 57 -9.72 -0.06 -7.79
C SER A 57 -9.30 -1.39 -7.14
N ARG A 58 -9.28 -2.50 -7.89
CA ARG A 58 -8.75 -3.78 -7.42
C ARG A 58 -7.22 -3.74 -7.26
N TYR A 59 -6.51 -3.00 -8.12
CA TYR A 59 -5.04 -2.89 -8.08
C TYR A 59 -4.50 -1.70 -7.29
N PHE A 60 -5.21 -0.57 -7.33
CA PHE A 60 -4.88 0.69 -6.67
C PHE A 60 -5.94 0.99 -5.62
N SER A 61 -5.65 0.60 -4.38
CA SER A 61 -6.38 1.06 -3.21
C SER A 61 -6.25 2.58 -3.07
N ASP A 62 -7.29 3.22 -2.50
CA ASP A 62 -7.27 4.66 -2.23
C ASP A 62 -6.03 5.02 -1.40
N PRO A 63 -5.07 5.82 -1.90
CA PRO A 63 -3.86 6.13 -1.18
C PRO A 63 -4.16 6.78 0.19
N GLN A 64 -5.28 7.50 0.32
CA GLN A 64 -5.67 8.12 1.59
C GLN A 64 -5.81 7.10 2.73
N TYR A 65 -6.21 5.86 2.43
CA TYR A 65 -6.29 4.77 3.41
C TYR A 65 -4.95 4.56 4.15
N TYR A 66 -3.83 4.56 3.42
CA TYR A 66 -2.50 4.22 3.97
C TYR A 66 -1.85 5.33 4.79
N PHE A 67 -2.40 6.55 4.73
CA PHE A 67 -1.90 7.72 5.45
C PHE A 67 -2.80 8.13 6.61
N GLN A 68 -3.87 7.39 6.89
CA GLN A 68 -4.70 7.56 8.08
C GLN A 68 -3.99 7.00 9.32
N VAL A 69 -3.00 7.74 9.81
CA VAL A 69 -2.18 7.39 10.98
C VAL A 69 -2.24 8.49 12.04
N ASN A 70 -1.99 8.13 13.30
CA ASN A 70 -1.79 9.07 14.40
C ASN A 70 -0.51 8.72 15.19
N ASP A 71 -0.08 9.60 16.10
CA ASP A 71 1.16 9.40 16.87
C ASP A 71 1.15 8.10 17.68
N HIS A 72 -0.01 7.75 18.25
CA HIS A 72 -0.19 6.53 19.02
C HIS A 72 0.01 5.28 18.15
N TYR A 73 -0.59 5.26 16.96
CA TYR A 73 -0.40 4.22 15.96
C TYR A 73 1.08 4.10 15.60
N VAL A 74 1.74 5.20 15.22
CA VAL A 74 3.13 5.18 14.76
C VAL A 74 4.05 4.59 15.82
N ARG A 75 3.94 5.05 17.07
CA ARG A 75 4.75 4.52 18.19
C ARG A 75 4.54 3.03 18.40
N ASN A 76 3.30 2.56 18.32
CA ASN A 76 3.00 1.15 18.52
C ASN A 76 3.43 0.30 17.31
N LYS A 77 3.27 0.82 16.09
CA LYS A 77 3.68 0.13 14.86
C LYS A 77 5.19 -0.03 14.81
N LEU A 78 5.95 1.00 15.20
CA LEU A 78 7.40 0.92 15.37
C LEU A 78 7.81 -0.18 16.37
N LYS A 79 7.11 -0.32 17.51
CA LYS A 79 7.37 -1.43 18.44
C LYS A 79 7.12 -2.80 17.78
N VAL A 80 6.04 -2.94 17.01
CA VAL A 80 5.71 -4.19 16.31
C VAL A 80 6.76 -4.53 15.24
N VAL A 81 7.24 -3.54 14.49
CA VAL A 81 8.24 -3.73 13.43
C VAL A 81 9.62 -4.02 14.01
N LEU A 82 10.06 -3.25 15.01
CA LEU A 82 11.39 -3.37 15.63
C LEU A 82 11.49 -4.53 16.62
N PHE A 83 10.36 -4.96 17.18
CA PHE A 83 10.30 -6.02 18.18
C PHE A 83 9.07 -6.92 17.98
N PRO A 84 8.97 -7.62 16.84
CA PRO A 84 7.77 -8.38 16.49
C PRO A 84 7.45 -9.52 17.46
N PHE A 85 8.44 -10.04 18.18
CA PHE A 85 8.25 -11.09 19.17
C PHE A 85 7.58 -10.60 20.46
N LEU A 86 7.53 -9.28 20.73
CA LEU A 86 6.75 -8.71 21.83
C LEU A 86 5.28 -8.46 21.45
N HIS A 87 4.92 -8.53 20.18
CA HIS A 87 3.52 -8.35 19.75
C HIS A 87 2.68 -9.56 20.16
N ARG A 88 2.03 -9.46 21.32
CA ARG A 88 1.15 -10.50 21.89
C ARG A 88 -0.24 -10.55 21.24
N GLY A 89 -0.58 -9.58 20.41
CA GLY A 89 -1.88 -9.49 19.74
C GLY A 89 -2.02 -10.46 18.55
N HIS A 90 -3.21 -10.48 17.96
CA HIS A 90 -3.42 -11.13 16.68
C HIS A 90 -2.68 -10.36 15.57
N TRP A 91 -2.28 -11.08 14.53
CA TRP A 91 -1.64 -10.53 13.31
C TRP A 91 -2.64 -10.40 12.15
N THR A 92 -3.93 -10.47 12.45
CA THR A 92 -5.01 -10.35 11.47
C THR A 92 -5.44 -8.92 11.32
N ARG A 93 -5.64 -8.51 10.07
CA ARG A 93 -6.34 -7.27 9.77
C ARG A 93 -7.80 -7.37 10.18
N ILE A 94 -8.33 -6.28 10.70
CA ILE A 94 -9.74 -6.17 11.09
C ILE A 94 -10.53 -5.78 9.84
N THR A 95 -11.59 -6.53 9.56
CA THR A 95 -12.54 -6.22 8.49
C THR A 95 -13.87 -5.74 9.08
N GLU A 96 -14.50 -4.79 8.42
CA GLU A 96 -15.85 -4.33 8.72
C GLU A 96 -16.77 -4.48 7.50
N PRO A 97 -18.04 -4.87 7.70
CA PRO A 97 -19.02 -4.90 6.64
C PRO A 97 -19.43 -3.45 6.29
N VAL A 98 -19.02 -2.96 5.12
CA VAL A 98 -19.41 -1.66 4.58
C VAL A 98 -20.20 -1.90 3.30
N GLY A 99 -21.49 -1.54 3.30
CA GLY A 99 -22.35 -1.68 2.11
C GLY A 99 -22.47 -3.11 1.56
N GLY A 100 -22.46 -4.12 2.43
CA GLY A 100 -22.55 -5.54 2.04
C GLY A 100 -21.23 -6.17 1.56
N ARG A 101 -20.10 -5.44 1.62
CA ARG A 101 -18.75 -5.96 1.34
C ARG A 101 -17.88 -5.87 2.59
N LEU A 102 -16.96 -6.82 2.77
CA LEU A 102 -15.95 -6.74 3.81
C LEU A 102 -14.85 -5.77 3.36
N SER A 103 -14.63 -4.70 4.12
CA SER A 103 -13.56 -3.71 3.90
C SER A 103 -12.58 -3.72 5.07
N TYR A 104 -11.31 -3.45 4.82
CA TYR A 104 -10.30 -3.39 5.89
C TYR A 104 -10.35 -2.06 6.62
N LYS A 105 -10.11 -2.09 7.94
CA LYS A 105 -9.95 -0.87 8.75
C LYS A 105 -8.66 -0.14 8.40
N PRO A 106 -8.67 1.21 8.36
CA PRO A 106 -7.47 1.99 8.16
C PRO A 106 -6.50 1.87 9.34
N PRO A 107 -5.21 2.21 9.15
CA PRO A 107 -4.15 2.06 10.14
C PRO A 107 -4.48 2.62 11.53
N ILE A 108 -5.10 3.80 11.61
CA ILE A 108 -5.50 4.43 12.87
C ILE A 108 -6.35 3.53 13.78
N TYR A 109 -7.11 2.59 13.22
CA TYR A 109 -7.98 1.66 13.96
C TYR A 109 -7.48 0.21 13.99
N ASP A 110 -6.41 -0.12 13.27
CA ASP A 110 -5.86 -1.47 13.19
C ASP A 110 -4.33 -1.47 13.08
N ILE A 111 -3.66 -1.92 14.14
CA ILE A 111 -2.20 -2.02 14.21
C ILE A 111 -1.61 -2.96 13.14
N ASN A 112 -2.37 -3.95 12.67
CA ASN A 112 -1.93 -4.90 11.66
C ASN A 112 -2.14 -4.38 10.23
N ALA A 113 -2.94 -3.32 10.05
CA ALA A 113 -3.11 -2.71 8.74
C ALA A 113 -1.78 -2.10 8.26
N PRO A 114 -1.44 -2.27 6.97
CA PRO A 114 -0.26 -1.66 6.38
C PRO A 114 -0.47 -0.15 6.21
N ASP A 115 0.60 0.62 6.39
CA ASP A 115 0.65 2.06 6.20
C ASP A 115 1.85 2.43 5.30
N LEU A 116 1.74 3.52 4.54
CA LEU A 116 2.84 4.04 3.71
C LEU A 116 3.59 5.17 4.39
N TYR A 117 3.03 5.71 5.49
CA TYR A 117 3.64 6.81 6.25
C TYR A 117 5.00 6.41 6.84
N ILE A 118 5.05 5.33 7.63
CA ILE A 118 6.29 4.88 8.29
C ILE A 118 7.34 4.46 7.26
N PRO A 119 7.03 3.62 6.23
CA PRO A 119 7.99 3.30 5.18
C PRO A 119 8.63 4.51 4.50
N LEU A 120 7.82 5.51 4.11
CA LEU A 120 8.33 6.71 3.43
C LEU A 120 9.19 7.57 4.38
N MET A 121 8.72 7.77 5.61
CA MET A 121 9.47 8.53 6.62
C MET A 121 10.78 7.82 6.99
N ALA A 122 10.77 6.51 7.14
CA ALA A 122 11.95 5.71 7.43
C ALA A 122 12.93 5.70 6.25
N PHE A 123 12.45 5.64 5.01
CA PHE A 123 13.30 5.74 3.83
C PHE A 123 14.03 7.09 3.76
N GLY A 124 13.31 8.20 3.93
CA GLY A 124 13.92 9.53 3.98
C GLY A 124 14.93 9.66 5.13
N THR A 125 14.59 9.14 6.31
CA THR A 125 15.49 9.12 7.48
C THR A 125 16.75 8.30 7.21
N TYR A 126 16.62 7.14 6.56
CA TYR A 126 17.75 6.30 6.17
C TYR A 126 18.72 7.06 5.25
N VAL A 127 18.20 7.76 4.24
CA VAL A 127 19.03 8.55 3.31
C VAL A 127 19.76 9.67 4.05
N VAL A 128 19.08 10.38 4.95
CA VAL A 128 19.68 11.44 5.78
C VAL A 128 20.76 10.87 6.72
N LEU A 129 20.49 9.78 7.43
CA LEU A 129 21.45 9.15 8.32
C LEU A 129 22.66 8.60 7.57
N ALA A 130 22.45 8.01 6.39
CA ALA A 130 23.54 7.51 5.56
C ALA A 130 24.42 8.65 5.03
N GLY A 131 23.81 9.75 4.56
CA GLY A 131 24.53 10.97 4.18
C GLY A 131 25.31 11.59 5.34
N PHE A 132 24.70 11.67 6.52
CA PHE A 132 25.38 12.15 7.73
C PHE A 132 26.57 11.26 8.10
N SER A 133 26.40 9.93 8.05
CA SER A 133 27.50 8.98 8.28
C SER A 133 28.64 9.14 7.27
N LEU A 134 28.37 9.46 6.00
CA LEU A 134 29.42 9.77 5.02
C LEU A 134 30.12 11.10 5.33
N GLY A 135 29.37 12.10 5.81
CA GLY A 135 29.90 13.39 6.25
C GLY A 135 30.90 13.25 7.38
N LEU A 136 30.57 12.44 8.40
CA LEU A 136 31.48 12.13 9.51
C LEU A 136 32.77 11.41 9.06
N GLN A 137 32.74 10.71 7.92
CA GLN A 137 33.90 10.03 7.35
C GLN A 137 34.69 10.90 6.36
N GLY A 138 34.27 12.15 6.12
CA GLY A 138 34.87 13.04 5.12
C GLY A 138 34.66 12.59 3.67
N LYS A 139 33.66 11.72 3.42
CA LYS A 139 33.35 11.12 2.10
C LYS A 139 32.03 11.60 1.52
N PHE A 140 31.46 12.67 2.08
CA PHE A 140 30.20 13.20 1.61
C PHE A 140 30.39 13.92 0.27
N THR A 141 29.65 13.46 -0.74
CA THR A 141 29.43 14.19 -1.98
C THR A 141 27.94 14.09 -2.34
N PRO A 142 27.37 15.11 -3.00
CA PRO A 142 25.99 15.05 -3.49
C PRO A 142 25.73 13.80 -4.35
N GLU A 143 26.73 13.39 -5.13
CA GLU A 143 26.69 12.19 -5.96
C GLU A 143 26.61 10.92 -5.10
N ALA A 144 27.39 10.82 -4.03
CA ALA A 144 27.35 9.67 -3.11
C ALA A 144 25.99 9.55 -2.40
N LEU A 145 25.37 10.68 -2.04
CA LEU A 145 24.02 10.69 -1.47
C LEU A 145 22.98 10.21 -2.49
N ASN A 146 23.08 10.67 -3.74
CA ASN A 146 22.21 10.21 -4.83
C ASN A 146 22.37 8.70 -5.08
N TRP A 147 23.61 8.19 -5.03
CA TRP A 147 23.89 6.76 -5.10
C TRP A 147 23.18 5.96 -4.00
N LEU A 148 23.22 6.43 -2.74
CA LEU A 148 22.53 5.79 -1.62
C LEU A 148 21.01 5.83 -1.76
N PHE A 149 20.46 6.95 -2.25
CA PHE A 149 19.04 7.09 -2.55
C PHE A 149 18.59 6.07 -3.61
N MET A 150 19.30 5.99 -4.74
CA MET A 150 18.99 5.05 -5.81
C MET A 150 19.14 3.60 -5.37
N LYS A 151 20.22 3.29 -4.62
CA LYS A 151 20.43 1.97 -4.00
C LYS A 151 19.26 1.58 -3.11
N GLY A 152 18.76 2.52 -2.31
CA GLY A 152 17.58 2.32 -1.47
C GLY A 152 16.30 2.09 -2.29
N ILE A 153 16.04 2.86 -3.35
CA ILE A 153 14.89 2.62 -4.26
C ILE A 153 14.97 1.23 -4.89
N VAL A 154 16.13 0.84 -5.41
CA VAL A 154 16.33 -0.49 -6.01
C VAL A 154 16.12 -1.58 -4.96
N GLY A 155 16.66 -1.42 -3.76
CA GLY A 155 16.44 -2.36 -2.65
C GLY A 155 14.97 -2.50 -2.27
N TRP A 156 14.24 -1.39 -2.20
CA TRP A 156 12.79 -1.42 -1.94
C TRP A 156 12.04 -2.15 -3.06
N PHE A 157 12.35 -1.82 -4.33
CA PHE A 157 11.74 -2.46 -5.49
C PHE A 157 12.01 -3.98 -5.54
N LEU A 158 13.25 -4.40 -5.28
CA LEU A 158 13.62 -5.81 -5.22
C LEU A 158 12.84 -6.54 -4.11
N GLN A 159 12.70 -5.91 -2.94
CA GLN A 159 11.92 -6.47 -1.85
C GLN A 159 10.43 -6.58 -2.20
N VAL A 160 9.83 -5.55 -2.84
CA VAL A 160 8.45 -5.60 -3.34
C VAL A 160 8.27 -6.73 -4.36
N SER A 161 9.20 -6.85 -5.31
CA SER A 161 9.18 -7.89 -6.33
C SER A 161 9.25 -9.29 -5.70
N LEU A 162 10.14 -9.48 -4.73
CA LEU A 162 10.26 -10.74 -3.99
C LEU A 162 8.96 -11.12 -3.28
N LEU A 163 8.33 -10.18 -2.56
CA LEU A 163 7.06 -10.43 -1.87
C LEU A 163 5.92 -10.72 -2.86
N LYS A 164 5.83 -9.96 -3.95
CA LYS A 164 4.81 -10.13 -5.00
C LYS A 164 4.96 -11.49 -5.71
N MET A 165 6.18 -11.87 -6.09
CA MET A 165 6.47 -13.17 -6.70
C MET A 165 6.17 -14.33 -5.75
N SER A 166 6.46 -14.17 -4.46
CA SER A 166 6.16 -15.20 -3.45
C SER A 166 4.66 -15.44 -3.30
N LEU A 167 3.85 -14.38 -3.35
CA LEU A 167 2.38 -14.48 -3.33
C LEU A 167 1.84 -15.11 -4.61
N PHE A 168 2.36 -14.69 -5.77
CA PHE A 168 1.96 -15.23 -7.07
C PHE A 168 2.25 -16.73 -7.18
N SER A 169 3.41 -17.19 -6.69
CA SER A 169 3.79 -18.61 -6.70
C SER A 169 2.82 -19.52 -5.94
N LEU A 170 2.01 -18.98 -5.04
CA LEU A 170 1.08 -19.75 -4.20
C LEU A 170 -0.36 -19.76 -4.72
N GLY A 171 -0.61 -19.10 -5.86
CA GLY A 171 -1.97 -18.96 -6.40
C GLY A 171 -2.92 -18.21 -5.45
N GLY A 172 -2.35 -17.40 -4.53
CA GLY A 172 -3.11 -16.53 -3.65
C GLY A 172 -3.84 -15.44 -4.45
N ALA A 173 -4.87 -14.84 -3.84
CA ALA A 173 -5.54 -13.72 -4.48
C ALA A 173 -4.59 -12.52 -4.56
N GLU A 174 -4.93 -11.56 -5.41
CA GLU A 174 -4.08 -10.41 -5.64
C GLU A 174 -4.16 -9.43 -4.46
N ALA A 175 -3.25 -9.59 -3.50
CA ALA A 175 -3.05 -8.59 -2.46
C ALA A 175 -2.79 -7.21 -3.10
N PRO A 176 -3.42 -6.12 -2.59
CA PRO A 176 -3.23 -4.78 -3.11
C PRO A 176 -1.75 -4.42 -3.22
N LEU A 177 -1.33 -3.83 -4.33
CA LEU A 177 0.08 -3.53 -4.56
C LEU A 177 0.65 -2.63 -3.46
N LEU A 178 -0.14 -1.65 -3.00
CA LEU A 178 0.26 -0.72 -1.95
C LEU A 178 0.47 -1.41 -0.58
N ASP A 179 -0.22 -2.51 -0.28
CA ASP A 179 0.05 -3.31 0.91
C ASP A 179 1.46 -3.92 0.84
N ILE A 180 1.83 -4.46 -0.32
CA ILE A 180 3.14 -5.08 -0.53
C ILE A 180 4.26 -4.04 -0.48
N VAL A 181 4.03 -2.86 -1.07
CA VAL A 181 4.97 -1.72 -0.99
C VAL A 181 5.19 -1.29 0.46
N ALA A 182 4.12 -1.15 1.23
CA ALA A 182 4.20 -0.84 2.66
C ALA A 182 4.99 -1.90 3.44
N TYR A 183 4.65 -3.18 3.28
CA TYR A 183 5.34 -4.26 3.99
C TYR A 183 6.82 -4.35 3.65
N ALA A 184 7.19 -4.18 2.38
CA ALA A 184 8.59 -4.13 1.96
C ALA A 184 9.36 -2.97 2.59
N GLY A 185 8.74 -1.80 2.65
CA GLY A 185 9.41 -0.57 3.08
C GLY A 185 9.67 -0.46 4.58
N TYR A 186 8.98 -1.24 5.43
CA TYR A 186 9.30 -1.28 6.86
C TYR A 186 10.75 -1.70 7.16
N ALA A 187 11.44 -2.36 6.21
CA ALA A 187 12.86 -2.69 6.32
C ALA A 187 13.74 -1.47 6.62
N PHE A 188 13.38 -0.29 6.10
CA PHE A 188 14.11 0.94 6.36
C PHE A 188 14.05 1.39 7.82
N THR A 189 13.03 0.97 8.58
CA THR A 189 12.94 1.23 10.03
C THR A 189 14.10 0.57 10.77
N GLY A 190 14.37 -0.69 10.45
CA GLY A 190 15.50 -1.45 11.01
C GLY A 190 16.85 -0.88 10.58
N LEU A 191 16.98 -0.54 9.29
CA LEU A 191 18.19 0.10 8.75
C LEU A 191 18.50 1.43 9.45
N CYS A 192 17.50 2.27 9.71
CA CYS A 192 17.68 3.53 10.45
C CYS A 192 18.28 3.27 11.83
N VAL A 193 17.77 2.28 12.58
CA VAL A 193 18.29 1.93 13.91
C VAL A 193 19.73 1.43 13.83
N ALA A 194 20.04 0.56 12.86
CA ALA A 194 21.39 0.03 12.70
C ALA A 194 22.41 1.11 12.30
N VAL A 195 22.04 2.00 11.38
CA VAL A 195 22.90 3.13 10.94
C VAL A 195 23.07 4.16 12.05
N LEU A 196 21.99 4.52 12.75
CA LEU A 196 22.07 5.42 13.90
C LEU A 196 22.97 4.83 14.99
N GLY A 197 22.82 3.54 15.29
CA GLY A 197 23.69 2.84 16.21
C GLY A 197 25.16 2.93 15.81
N ARG A 198 25.48 2.71 14.53
CA ARG A 198 26.84 2.87 13.99
C ARG A 198 27.40 4.28 14.21
N ILE A 199 26.58 5.31 14.03
CA ILE A 199 26.98 6.72 14.23
C ILE A 199 27.32 6.99 15.70
N ILE A 200 26.52 6.48 16.64
CA ILE A 200 26.73 6.71 18.08
C ILE A 200 27.88 5.86 18.61
N VAL A 201 27.87 4.55 18.31
CA VAL A 201 28.87 3.57 18.71
C VAL A 201 29.16 2.64 17.54
N SER A 202 30.30 2.82 16.87
CA SER A 202 30.67 2.07 15.67
C SER A 202 30.51 0.55 15.81
N TYR A 203 30.90 -0.02 16.95
CA TYR A 203 30.79 -1.47 17.20
C TYR A 203 29.35 -1.98 17.34
N SER A 204 28.40 -1.13 17.72
CA SER A 204 27.00 -1.54 17.88
C SER A 204 26.38 -1.98 16.56
N TYR A 205 26.91 -1.52 15.43
CA TYR A 205 26.50 -1.93 14.09
C TYR A 205 26.52 -3.46 13.90
N TYR A 206 27.58 -4.13 14.38
CA TYR A 206 27.72 -5.58 14.23
C TYR A 206 26.66 -6.38 14.97
N PHE A 207 26.06 -5.80 16.02
CA PHE A 207 24.96 -6.40 16.76
C PHE A 207 23.59 -5.96 16.22
N LEU A 208 23.40 -4.65 15.98
CA LEU A 208 22.12 -4.09 15.55
C LEU A 208 21.73 -4.51 14.14
N MET A 209 22.69 -4.69 13.24
CA MET A 209 22.42 -5.09 11.87
C MET A 209 21.76 -6.49 11.77
N PRO A 210 22.36 -7.57 12.34
CA PRO A 210 21.70 -8.87 12.35
C PRO A 210 20.40 -8.87 13.19
N TRP A 211 20.36 -8.12 14.29
CA TRP A 211 19.16 -8.03 15.13
C TRP A 211 17.95 -7.44 14.38
N THR A 212 18.13 -6.29 13.74
CA THR A 212 17.06 -5.62 12.98
C THR A 212 16.68 -6.41 11.72
N CYS A 213 17.64 -7.09 11.09
CA CYS A 213 17.37 -8.03 9.99
C CYS A 213 16.47 -9.19 10.45
N LEU A 214 16.78 -9.81 11.60
CA LEU A 214 15.99 -10.88 12.18
C LEU A 214 14.58 -10.39 12.54
N CYS A 215 14.46 -9.20 13.13
CA CYS A 215 13.17 -8.60 13.44
C CYS A 215 12.34 -8.38 12.16
N MET A 216 12.94 -7.84 11.10
CA MET A 216 12.24 -7.66 9.82
C MET A 216 11.80 -8.99 9.21
N GLY A 217 12.65 -10.02 9.26
CA GLY A 217 12.32 -11.37 8.80
C GLY A 217 11.12 -11.96 9.56
N ILE A 218 11.10 -11.88 10.90
CA ILE A 218 9.98 -12.36 11.71
C ILE A 218 8.70 -11.57 11.42
N PHE A 219 8.80 -10.24 11.32
CA PHE A 219 7.67 -9.37 11.01
C PHE A 219 7.02 -9.74 9.67
N LEU A 220 7.83 -9.93 8.62
CA LEU A 220 7.35 -10.35 7.31
C LEU A 220 6.73 -11.74 7.36
N VAL A 221 7.37 -12.72 8.01
CA VAL A 221 6.80 -14.07 8.13
C VAL A 221 5.45 -14.04 8.83
N LYS A 222 5.32 -13.32 9.94
CA LYS A 222 4.08 -13.22 10.70
C LYS A 222 2.96 -12.56 9.90
N THR A 223 3.28 -11.50 9.17
CA THR A 223 2.33 -10.76 8.34
C THR A 223 1.92 -11.56 7.11
N MET A 224 2.90 -12.06 6.33
CA MET A 224 2.67 -12.80 5.10
C MET A 224 1.98 -14.13 5.36
N LYS A 225 2.28 -14.83 6.46
CA LYS A 225 1.54 -16.02 6.86
C LYS A 225 0.05 -15.74 6.99
N ARG A 226 -0.39 -14.55 7.42
CA ARG A 226 -1.83 -14.27 7.50
C ARG A 226 -2.41 -13.92 6.14
N VAL A 227 -1.71 -13.14 5.32
CA VAL A 227 -2.13 -12.80 3.95
C VAL A 227 -2.31 -14.07 3.10
N LEU A 228 -1.34 -15.00 3.14
CA LEU A 228 -1.42 -16.29 2.45
C LEU A 228 -2.60 -17.15 2.93
N PHE A 229 -2.73 -17.33 4.25
CA PHE A 229 -3.69 -18.28 4.82
C PHE A 229 -5.14 -17.75 4.86
N SER A 230 -5.36 -16.43 4.77
CA SER A 230 -6.71 -15.89 4.60
C SER A 230 -7.30 -16.17 3.23
N GLU A 231 -6.45 -16.40 2.21
CA GLU A 231 -6.88 -16.48 0.81
C GLU A 231 -6.82 -17.89 0.24
N VAL A 232 -5.92 -18.76 0.72
CA VAL A 232 -5.73 -20.11 0.18
C VAL A 232 -6.19 -21.17 1.18
N ARG A 233 -7.42 -21.66 1.03
CA ARG A 233 -7.99 -22.70 1.93
C ARG A 233 -7.50 -24.13 1.67
N SER A 234 -6.64 -24.41 0.70
CA SER A 234 -6.39 -25.82 0.31
C SER A 234 -5.09 -26.12 -0.48
N PHE A 235 -3.98 -25.41 -0.25
CA PHE A 235 -2.69 -25.81 -0.83
C PHE A 235 -1.73 -26.43 0.19
N ASP A 236 -0.84 -27.27 -0.32
CA ASP A 236 0.24 -27.97 0.37
C ASP A 236 0.95 -27.07 1.41
N SER A 237 0.71 -27.39 2.68
CA SER A 237 1.21 -26.65 3.85
C SER A 237 2.73 -26.54 3.83
N SER A 238 3.44 -27.52 3.26
CA SER A 238 4.91 -27.54 3.23
C SER A 238 5.52 -26.37 2.43
N ARG A 239 5.02 -26.11 1.21
CA ARG A 239 5.49 -25.04 0.31
C ARG A 239 5.37 -23.65 0.93
N HIS A 240 4.30 -23.42 1.70
CA HIS A 240 4.09 -22.16 2.41
C HIS A 240 5.19 -21.89 3.42
N HIS A 241 5.61 -22.90 4.19
CA HIS A 241 6.66 -22.75 5.19
C HIS A 241 8.02 -22.49 4.54
N TYR A 242 8.34 -23.17 3.44
CA TYR A 242 9.59 -22.92 2.69
C TYR A 242 9.65 -21.52 2.10
N LEU A 243 8.55 -21.00 1.52
CA LEU A 243 8.51 -19.65 1.00
C LEU A 243 8.62 -18.59 2.10
N LEU A 244 7.95 -18.78 3.24
CA LEU A 244 8.08 -17.89 4.39
C LEU A 244 9.53 -17.87 4.91
N LEU A 245 10.18 -19.03 4.99
CA LEU A 245 11.59 -19.13 5.36
C LEU A 245 12.48 -18.41 4.34
N PHE A 246 12.22 -18.59 3.05
CA PHE A 246 12.95 -17.91 1.97
C PHE A 246 12.83 -16.38 2.09
N ILE A 247 11.63 -15.84 2.33
CA ILE A 247 11.41 -14.39 2.54
C ILE A 247 12.24 -13.89 3.72
N ALA A 248 12.27 -14.63 4.83
CA ALA A 248 13.05 -14.27 6.01
C ALA A 248 14.56 -14.29 5.73
N LEU A 249 15.06 -15.34 5.07
CA LEU A 249 16.48 -15.46 4.73
C LEU A 249 16.94 -14.41 3.73
N ALA A 250 16.08 -14.03 2.77
CA ALA A 250 16.35 -12.98 1.80
C ALA A 250 16.52 -11.59 2.44
N GLN A 251 16.09 -11.38 3.69
CA GLN A 251 16.36 -10.14 4.41
C GLN A 251 17.84 -9.94 4.69
N PHE A 252 18.61 -11.02 4.89
CA PHE A 252 20.03 -10.92 5.21
C PHE A 252 20.84 -10.24 4.10
N PRO A 253 20.86 -10.73 2.84
CA PRO A 253 21.60 -10.06 1.78
C PRO A 253 21.09 -8.63 1.53
N LEU A 254 19.79 -8.38 1.65
CA LEU A 254 19.23 -7.04 1.51
C LEU A 254 19.75 -6.08 2.58
N PHE A 255 19.73 -6.49 3.85
CA PHE A 255 20.18 -5.68 4.98
C PHE A 255 21.69 -5.43 4.95
N VAL A 256 22.50 -6.44 4.59
CA VAL A 256 23.94 -6.25 4.44
C VAL A 256 24.25 -5.31 3.26
N TRP A 257 23.53 -5.47 2.14
CA TRP A 257 23.72 -4.62 0.97
C TRP A 257 23.34 -3.17 1.27
N LEU A 258 22.12 -2.91 1.78
CA LEU A 258 21.65 -1.57 2.11
C LEU A 258 22.39 -0.95 3.31
N GLY A 259 22.75 -1.74 4.32
CA GLY A 259 23.50 -1.28 5.49
C GLY A 259 24.95 -0.88 5.18
N ASN A 260 25.50 -1.35 4.06
CA ASN A 260 26.79 -0.90 3.56
C ASN A 260 26.67 0.50 2.94
N ILE A 261 26.94 1.51 3.76
CA ILE A 261 27.03 2.92 3.36
C ILE A 261 28.38 3.16 2.66
N SER A 262 28.49 2.67 1.44
CA SER A 262 29.61 2.90 0.54
C SER A 262 29.10 3.32 -0.84
N VAL A 263 29.97 3.95 -1.62
CA VAL A 263 29.67 4.33 -3.02
C VAL A 263 29.74 3.11 -3.94
N ASN A 264 30.29 1.99 -3.48
CA ASN A 264 30.37 0.78 -4.26
C ASN A 264 28.97 0.15 -4.38
N TRP A 265 28.61 -0.21 -5.62
CA TRP A 265 27.33 -0.85 -5.90
C TRP A 265 27.23 -2.26 -5.29
N LEU A 266 28.36 -2.94 -5.15
CA LEU A 266 28.52 -4.21 -4.45
C LEU A 266 29.44 -4.01 -3.24
N PHE A 267 29.50 -5.02 -2.35
CA PHE A 267 30.14 -4.97 -1.02
C PHE A 267 31.47 -4.21 -0.96
#